data_AF-A0A2K3LZ19-F1
#
_entry.id   AF-A0A2K3LZ19-F1
#
_cell.length_a   1.000
_cell.length_b   1.000
_cell.length_c   1.000
_cell.angle_alpha   90.00
_cell.angle_beta   90.00
_cell.angle_gamma   90.00
#
_symmetry.space_group_name_H-M   'P 1'
#
loop_
_entity.id
_entity.type
_entity.pdbx_description
1 polymer ?
#
loop_
_entity_poly.entity_id
_entity_poly.type
_entity_poly.pdbx_seq_one_letter_code
_entity_poly.pdbx_strand_id
1 'polypeptide(L)'
;MLCFWPIYAGNALCTVRYTGSSPCILTIRSTSFPVSQKSVDSKSDKASISQVDLSTFDEDLDKSRYISQTSREDEGPDLGNARIVITGGRALKSAENFKLIENLAKKLGAAVGATRAAVDAGFVANDLQ
;
A
#
# COMPACT_ATOMS: atom_id res chain seq x y z
N MET A 1 8.35 -2.60 -25.38
CA MET A 1 8.08 -1.67 -24.26
C MET A 1 9.33 -1.55 -23.40
N LEU A 2 9.67 -0.35 -22.90
CA LEU A 2 10.83 -0.10 -22.03
C LEU A 2 10.34 0.26 -20.62
N CYS A 3 10.94 -0.32 -19.58
CA CYS A 3 10.61 -0.02 -18.18
C CYS A 3 11.88 0.15 -17.33
N PHE A 4 11.73 0.89 -16.23
CA PHE A 4 12.79 1.18 -15.27
C PHE A 4 12.40 0.62 -13.91
N TRP A 5 13.29 -0.16 -13.27
CA TRP A 5 13.03 -0.78 -11.97
C TRP A 5 14.22 -0.56 -11.03
N PRO A 6 14.03 0.05 -9.83
CA PRO A 6 15.03 0.01 -8.78
C PRO A 6 15.29 -1.42 -8.29
N ILE A 7 16.57 -1.81 -8.28
CA ILE A 7 17.07 -3.07 -7.73
C ILE A 7 18.06 -2.78 -6.59
N TYR A 8 18.49 -3.81 -5.86
CA TYR A 8 19.39 -3.65 -4.70
C TYR A 8 18.90 -2.62 -3.68
N ALA A 9 17.64 -2.73 -3.26
CA ALA A 9 16.99 -1.80 -2.33
C ALA A 9 17.02 -0.32 -2.81
N GLY A 10 17.08 -0.09 -4.13
CA GLY A 10 17.10 1.24 -4.72
C GLY A 10 18.49 1.78 -5.07
N ASN A 11 19.57 1.04 -4.75
CA ASN A 11 20.94 1.48 -5.03
C ASN A 11 21.35 1.38 -6.50
N ALA A 12 20.59 0.67 -7.34
CA ALA A 12 20.81 0.63 -8.78
C ALA A 12 19.49 0.64 -9.55
N LEU A 13 19.53 1.19 -10.76
CA LEU A 13 18.39 1.22 -11.67
C LEU A 13 18.62 0.23 -12.82
N CYS A 14 17.69 -0.71 -12.97
CA CYS A 14 17.67 -1.63 -14.10
C CYS A 14 16.75 -1.09 -15.19
N THR A 15 17.25 -1.02 -16.41
CA THR A 15 16.44 -0.69 -17.59
C THR A 15 16.14 -1.99 -18.35
N VAL A 16 14.86 -2.34 -18.46
CA VAL A 16 14.41 -3.60 -19.08
C VAL A 16 13.59 -3.28 -20.33
N ARG A 17 13.90 -3.98 -21.42
CA ARG A 17 13.11 -3.92 -22.66
C ARG A 17 12.41 -5.25 -22.87
N TYR A 18 11.09 -5.24 -22.88
CA TYR A 18 10.31 -6.42 -23.23
C TYR A 18 10.29 -6.62 -24.76
N THR A 19 10.74 -7.79 -25.21
CA THR A 19 10.83 -8.21 -26.62
C THR A 19 9.94 -9.41 -26.97
N GLY A 20 9.13 -9.91 -26.02
CA GLY A 20 8.24 -11.05 -26.23
C GLY A 20 6.94 -10.69 -26.96
N SER A 21 6.12 -11.70 -27.23
CA SER A 21 4.77 -11.58 -27.81
C SER A 21 3.74 -11.16 -26.76
N SER A 22 2.73 -10.38 -27.16
CA SER A 22 1.66 -9.89 -26.28
C SER A 22 0.89 -11.00 -25.53
N PRO A 23 0.40 -10.76 -24.30
CA PRO A 23 0.41 -9.48 -23.57
C PRO A 23 1.69 -9.24 -22.76
N CYS A 24 2.11 -7.98 -22.67
CA CYS A 24 3.17 -7.55 -21.75
C CYS A 24 2.56 -7.23 -20.38
N ILE A 25 2.98 -7.96 -19.34
CA ILE A 25 2.49 -7.78 -17.97
C ILE A 25 3.57 -7.09 -17.15
N LEU A 26 3.20 -6.04 -16.41
CA LEU A 26 4.09 -5.33 -15.50
C LEU A 26 3.36 -5.02 -14.19
N THR A 27 4.11 -5.04 -13.10
CA THR A 27 3.67 -4.45 -11.83
C THR A 27 4.26 -3.06 -11.69
N ILE A 28 3.48 -2.12 -11.19
CA ILE A 28 3.87 -0.72 -11.04
C ILE A 28 3.65 -0.34 -9.58
N ARG A 29 4.63 0.34 -8.97
CA ARG A 29 4.46 0.89 -7.62
C ARG A 29 3.37 1.97 -7.65
N SER A 30 2.40 1.86 -6.75
CA SER A 30 1.20 2.70 -6.71
C SER A 30 1.50 4.21 -6.69
N THR A 31 2.57 4.62 -6.02
CA THR A 31 2.96 6.02 -5.86
C THR A 31 3.91 6.55 -6.95
N SER A 32 4.20 5.76 -8.00
CA SER A 32 5.19 6.16 -9.01
C SER A 32 4.69 7.22 -9.99
N PHE A 33 3.38 7.34 -10.16
CA PHE A 33 2.77 8.28 -11.10
C PHE A 33 1.74 9.17 -10.38
N PRO A 34 1.72 10.48 -10.67
CA PRO A 34 0.68 11.36 -10.16
C PRO A 34 -0.67 10.97 -10.74
N VAL A 35 -1.74 11.13 -9.96
CA VAL A 35 -3.10 10.97 -10.46
C VAL A 35 -3.35 12.04 -11.53
N SER A 36 -3.89 11.63 -12.68
CA SER A 36 -4.25 12.57 -13.75
C SER A 36 -5.29 13.57 -13.24
N GLN A 37 -5.01 14.87 -13.35
CA GLN A 37 -5.97 15.93 -13.09
C GLN A 37 -7.00 15.97 -14.23
N LYS A 38 -7.91 14.98 -14.31
CA LYS A 38 -9.06 15.11 -15.20
C LYS A 38 -10.01 16.13 -14.57
N SER A 39 -10.17 17.27 -15.23
CA SER A 39 -11.21 18.25 -14.91
C SER A 39 -12.57 17.57 -14.93
N VAL A 40 -13.39 17.83 -13.92
CA VAL A 40 -14.78 17.37 -13.79
C VAL A 40 -15.64 17.80 -14.99
N ASP A 41 -15.17 18.76 -15.79
CA ASP A 41 -15.87 19.34 -16.95
C ASP A 41 -15.56 18.69 -18.32
N SER A 42 -14.79 17.60 -18.36
CA SER A 42 -14.51 16.92 -19.63
C SER A 42 -15.68 16.04 -20.06
N LYS A 43 -16.67 16.62 -20.75
CA LYS A 43 -17.79 15.92 -21.44
C LYS A 43 -17.35 14.94 -22.56
N SER A 44 -16.12 14.44 -22.57
CA SER A 44 -15.57 13.68 -23.71
C SER A 44 -14.51 12.67 -23.29
N ASP A 45 -14.90 11.64 -22.54
CA ASP A 45 -14.13 10.38 -22.49
C ASP A 45 -15.01 9.23 -21.93
N LYS A 46 -16.08 8.89 -22.65
CA LYS A 46 -16.89 7.71 -22.29
C LYS A 46 -16.10 6.45 -22.67
N ALA A 47 -15.64 5.70 -21.67
CA ALA A 47 -15.04 4.38 -21.88
C ALA A 47 -16.13 3.33 -22.17
N SER A 48 -15.86 2.39 -23.08
CA SER A 48 -16.75 1.25 -23.34
C SER A 48 -16.72 0.28 -22.15
N ILE A 49 -17.90 -0.12 -21.68
CA ILE A 49 -18.05 -1.17 -20.66
C ILE A 49 -18.27 -2.50 -21.40
N SER A 50 -17.41 -3.48 -21.16
CA SER A 50 -17.54 -4.84 -21.71
C SER A 50 -17.62 -5.85 -20.57
N GLN A 51 -18.60 -6.75 -20.62
CA GLN A 51 -18.68 -7.89 -19.71
C GLN A 51 -17.72 -8.99 -20.18
N VAL A 52 -16.89 -9.49 -19.27
CA VAL A 52 -15.96 -10.59 -19.53
C VAL A 52 -16.59 -11.87 -18.99
N ASP A 53 -16.62 -12.92 -19.80
CA ASP A 53 -17.04 -14.25 -19.36
C ASP A 53 -15.97 -14.90 -18.49
N LEU A 54 -16.37 -15.42 -17.33
CA LEU A 54 -15.50 -16.03 -16.33
C LEU A 54 -15.66 -17.56 -16.28
N SER A 55 -16.46 -18.15 -17.18
CA SER A 55 -16.69 -19.60 -17.30
C SER A 55 -15.41 -20.43 -17.50
N THR A 56 -14.29 -19.81 -17.88
CA THR A 56 -13.00 -20.50 -18.09
C THR A 56 -12.25 -20.81 -16.77
N PHE A 57 -12.67 -20.25 -15.63
CA PHE A 57 -11.97 -20.42 -14.34
C PHE A 57 -12.40 -21.68 -13.54
N ASP A 58 -13.00 -22.69 -14.18
CA ASP A 58 -13.75 -23.76 -13.50
C ASP A 58 -12.93 -24.91 -12.88
N GLU A 59 -11.60 -24.91 -12.97
CA GLU A 59 -10.79 -26.02 -12.45
C GLU A 59 -9.72 -25.49 -11.46
N ASP A 60 -9.91 -25.78 -10.16
CA ASP A 60 -9.00 -25.51 -9.02
C ASP A 60 -9.01 -24.12 -8.34
N LEU A 61 -10.16 -23.44 -8.22
CA LEU A 61 -10.25 -22.20 -7.40
C LEU A 61 -10.26 -22.44 -5.87
N ASP A 62 -10.54 -23.66 -5.41
CA ASP A 62 -10.71 -23.98 -3.97
C ASP A 62 -9.39 -24.14 -3.19
N LYS A 63 -8.25 -23.77 -3.77
CA LYS A 63 -6.93 -23.84 -3.10
C LYS A 63 -6.76 -22.80 -1.99
N SER A 64 -7.60 -21.77 -1.96
CA SER A 64 -7.63 -20.76 -0.91
C SER A 64 -9.06 -20.42 -0.52
N ARG A 65 -9.34 -20.37 0.78
CA ARG A 65 -10.64 -20.00 1.32
C ARG A 65 -10.51 -18.76 2.18
N TYR A 66 -11.32 -17.76 1.88
CA TYR A 66 -11.53 -16.62 2.76
C TYR A 66 -12.26 -17.08 4.03
N ILE A 67 -11.64 -16.89 5.20
CA ILE A 67 -12.20 -17.27 6.50
C ILE A 67 -12.77 -16.04 7.21
N SER A 68 -11.95 -15.00 7.36
CA SER A 68 -12.32 -13.75 8.01
C SER A 68 -11.37 -12.63 7.62
N GLN A 69 -11.84 -11.39 7.79
CA GLN A 69 -11.03 -10.17 7.72
C GLN A 69 -11.28 -9.40 9.01
N THR A 70 -10.22 -9.19 9.77
CA THR A 70 -10.25 -8.28 10.92
C THR A 70 -9.76 -6.94 10.44
N SER A 71 -10.66 -5.95 10.35
CA SER A 71 -10.27 -4.56 10.18
C SER A 71 -10.29 -3.89 11.54
N ARG A 72 -9.26 -3.10 11.85
CA ARG A 72 -9.27 -2.28 13.06
C ARG A 72 -10.13 -1.05 12.81
N GLU A 73 -11.02 -0.75 13.74
CA GLU A 73 -11.63 0.56 13.84
C GLU A 73 -10.60 1.53 14.42
N ASP A 74 -9.71 2.04 13.56
CA ASP A 74 -8.73 3.04 13.97
C ASP A 74 -9.38 4.43 13.99
N GLU A 75 -9.21 5.16 15.09
CA GLU A 75 -9.74 6.52 15.32
C GLU A 75 -8.96 7.61 14.54
N GLY A 76 -8.27 7.25 13.45
CA GLY A 76 -7.33 8.10 12.73
C GLY A 76 -7.13 7.70 11.26
N PRO A 77 -6.36 8.50 10.50
CA PRO A 77 -6.10 8.19 9.10
C PRO A 77 -5.27 6.91 8.96
N ASP A 78 -5.61 6.09 7.97
CA ASP A 78 -4.87 4.88 7.60
C ASP A 78 -3.41 5.22 7.21
N LEU A 79 -2.46 4.39 7.66
CA LEU A 79 -1.02 4.62 7.45
C LEU A 79 -0.65 4.69 5.96
N GLY A 80 -1.33 3.91 5.11
CA GLY A 80 -1.09 3.91 3.66
C GLY A 80 -1.49 5.20 2.95
N ASN A 81 -2.40 5.99 3.54
CA ASN A 81 -2.98 7.18 2.93
C ASN A 81 -2.74 8.47 3.76
N ALA A 82 -2.12 8.37 4.93
CA ALA A 82 -1.92 9.49 5.81
C ALA A 82 -0.91 10.50 5.26
N ARG A 83 -1.27 11.79 5.33
CA ARG A 83 -0.39 12.89 4.93
C ARG A 83 0.77 13.10 5.91
N ILE A 84 0.50 12.87 7.18
CA ILE A 84 1.45 13.04 8.28
C ILE A 84 1.49 11.71 9.02
N VAL A 85 2.70 11.20 9.24
CA VAL A 85 2.94 9.98 10.01
C VAL A 85 3.88 10.31 11.16
N ILE A 86 3.49 9.94 12.37
CA ILE A 86 4.34 10.06 13.56
C ILE A 86 4.78 8.66 13.96
N THR A 87 6.09 8.41 13.89
CA THR A 87 6.63 7.08 14.09
C THR A 87 7.29 6.93 15.46
N GLY A 88 6.99 5.82 16.13
CA GLY A 88 7.69 5.38 17.32
C GLY A 88 8.69 4.27 17.02
N GLY A 89 9.68 4.08 17.87
CA GLY A 89 10.68 3.02 17.70
C GLY A 89 11.07 2.37 19.01
N ARG A 90 11.96 1.38 18.95
CA ARG A 90 12.48 0.67 20.14
C ARG A 90 13.05 1.62 21.21
N ALA A 91 13.51 2.80 20.82
CA ALA A 91 14.01 3.83 21.74
C ALA A 91 12.96 4.31 22.77
N LEU A 92 11.67 4.10 22.52
CA LEU A 92 10.59 4.38 23.48
C LEU A 92 10.59 3.42 24.67
N LYS A 93 11.34 2.31 24.62
CA LYS A 93 11.56 1.32 25.70
C LYS A 93 10.33 0.58 26.23
N SER A 94 9.12 1.07 26.04
CA SER A 94 7.88 0.42 26.47
C SER A 94 6.68 0.78 25.59
N ALA A 95 5.64 -0.05 25.62
CA ALA A 95 4.35 0.24 25.01
C ALA A 95 3.64 1.43 25.68
N GLU A 96 3.86 1.65 26.97
CA GLU A 96 3.25 2.77 27.71
C GLU A 96 3.75 4.12 27.17
N ASN A 97 5.03 4.23 26.84
CA ASN A 97 5.60 5.43 26.25
C ASN A 97 5.11 5.68 24.82
N PHE A 98 4.59 4.65 24.14
CA PHE A 98 3.99 4.78 22.81
C PHE A 98 2.72 5.64 22.82
N LYS A 99 2.02 5.73 23.97
CA LYS A 99 0.88 6.65 24.16
C LYS A 99 1.24 8.11 23.90
N LEU A 100 2.50 8.51 24.09
CA LEU A 100 2.96 9.86 23.76
C LEU A 100 2.91 10.12 22.25
N ILE A 101 3.26 9.12 21.44
CA ILE A 101 3.20 9.17 19.97
C ILE A 101 1.74 9.24 19.52
N GLU A 102 0.87 8.40 20.08
CA GLU A 102 -0.57 8.39 19.79
C GLU A 102 -1.22 9.74 20.12
N ASN A 103 -0.92 10.30 21.30
CA ASN A 103 -1.44 11.60 21.72
C ASN A 103 -0.99 12.74 20.79
N LEU A 104 0.26 12.70 20.32
CA LEU A 104 0.76 13.67 19.36
C LEU A 104 0.07 13.51 18.00
N ALA A 105 -0.11 12.26 17.55
CA ALA A 105 -0.77 11.95 16.29
C ALA A 105 -2.23 12.42 16.29
N LYS A 106 -2.96 12.18 17.39
CA LYS A 106 -4.34 12.65 17.57
C LYS A 106 -4.45 14.18 17.50
N LYS A 107 -3.50 14.92 18.08
CA LYS A 107 -3.48 16.39 18.02
C LYS A 107 -3.19 16.94 16.62
N LEU A 108 -2.43 16.19 15.81
CA LEU A 108 -2.03 16.61 14.47
C LEU A 108 -2.91 16.01 13.36
N GLY A 109 -3.88 15.18 13.71
CA GLY A 109 -4.66 14.42 12.72
C GLY A 109 -3.78 13.52 11.86
N ALA A 110 -2.72 12.96 12.46
CA ALA A 110 -1.72 12.14 11.79
C ALA A 110 -1.95 10.65 12.05
N ALA A 111 -1.39 9.79 11.20
CA ALA A 111 -1.31 8.36 11.46
C ALA A 111 -0.14 8.05 12.40
N VAL A 112 -0.27 6.94 13.13
CA VAL A 112 0.81 6.38 13.95
C VAL A 112 1.53 5.32 13.14
N GLY A 113 2.86 5.35 13.17
CA GLY A 113 3.69 4.28 12.64
C GLY A 113 4.70 3.79 13.68
N ALA A 114 5.39 2.70 13.37
CA ALA A 114 6.31 2.03 14.26
C ALA A 114 7.46 1.39 13.49
N THR A 115 8.67 1.39 14.07
CA THR A 115 9.76 0.63 13.46
C THR A 115 9.58 -0.87 13.68
N ARG A 116 10.13 -1.69 12.78
CA ARG A 116 10.20 -3.15 12.96
C ARG A 116 10.72 -3.56 14.34
N ALA A 117 11.74 -2.87 14.84
CA ALA A 117 12.30 -3.15 16.17
C ALA A 117 11.34 -2.89 17.33
N ALA A 118 10.35 -1.99 17.17
CA ALA A 118 9.30 -1.78 18.17
C ALA A 118 8.21 -2.87 18.10
N VAL A 119 7.87 -3.31 16.88
CA VAL A 119 6.95 -4.45 16.67
C VAL A 119 7.55 -5.74 17.22
N ASP A 120 8.81 -6.02 16.90
CA ASP A 120 9.54 -7.19 17.38
C ASP A 120 9.69 -7.18 18.91
N ALA A 121 9.75 -5.99 19.53
CA ALA A 121 9.78 -5.82 20.99
C ALA A 121 8.38 -5.89 21.66
N GLY A 122 7.32 -6.08 20.87
CA GLY A 122 5.94 -6.17 21.37
C GLY A 122 5.36 -4.84 21.86
N PHE A 123 5.92 -3.70 21.44
CA PHE A 123 5.40 -2.38 21.84
C PHE A 123 4.11 -2.03 21.12
N VAL A 124 3.98 -2.50 19.88
CA VAL A 124 2.86 -2.22 18.98
C VAL A 124 2.64 -3.40 18.02
N ALA A 125 1.49 -3.41 17.35
CA ALA A 125 1.15 -4.42 16.35
C ALA A 125 1.89 -4.21 15.01
N ASN A 126 1.92 -5.26 14.19
CA ASN A 126 2.57 -5.24 12.87
C ASN A 126 1.90 -4.31 11.86
N ASP A 127 0.60 -4.02 12.02
CA ASP A 127 -0.14 -3.11 11.13
C ASP A 127 0.44 -1.69 11.10
N LEU A 128 1.14 -1.30 12.17
CA LEU A 128 1.76 0.03 12.29
C LEU A 128 3.20 0.07 11.74
N GLN A 129 3.72 -1.04 11.19
CA GLN A 129 5.14 -1.16 10.81
C GLN A 129 5.53 -0.43 9.51
#